data_AF-A0A9N8ZSE7-F1
#
_entry.id   AF-A0A9N8ZSE7-F1
#
_cell.length_a   1.000
_cell.length_b   1.000
_cell.length_c   1.000
_cell.angle_alpha   90.00
_cell.angle_beta   90.00
_cell.angle_gamma   90.00
#
_symmetry.space_group_name_H-M   'P 1'
#
loop_
_entity.id
_entity.type
_entity.pdbx_description
1 polymer ?
#
loop_
_entity_poly.entity_id
_entity_poly.type
_entity_poly.pdbx_seq_one_letter_code
_entity_poly.pdbx_strand_id
1 'polypeptide(L)'
;MSAWVQQNLVKIMHTVSLHASFKRLKEYCDKIISEEPHMIFKTGDFLSLEESRLVSLLKLENIAMDEIEIWDSIIKWGIINTSTLGQQHISKWTLQNFTALEKTLHHCIPLIRYSDISSDDFFEKLHDLFKFYLLDQAP
;
A
#
# COMPACT_ATOMS: atom_id res chain seq x y z
N MET A 1 5.73 18.00 14.39
CA MET A 1 4.32 17.56 14.40
C MET A 1 4.07 16.78 15.70
N SER A 2 2.88 16.86 16.31
CA SER A 2 2.63 16.06 17.52
C SER A 2 2.50 14.57 17.17
N ALA A 3 2.95 13.69 18.06
CA ALA A 3 2.89 12.24 17.85
C ALA A 3 1.45 11.75 17.60
N TRP A 4 0.46 12.40 18.21
CA TRP A 4 -0.95 12.08 18.00
C TRP A 4 -1.42 12.32 16.57
N VAL A 5 -1.02 13.44 15.95
CA VAL A 5 -1.39 13.74 14.55
C VAL A 5 -0.76 12.73 13.61
N GLN A 6 0.51 12.36 13.84
CA GLN A 6 1.20 11.36 13.04
C GLN A 6 0.50 10.00 13.08
N GLN A 7 0.09 9.54 14.27
CA GLN A 7 -0.60 8.26 14.43
C GLN A 7 -2.01 8.22 13.82
N ASN A 8 -2.66 9.38 13.68
CA ASN A 8 -4.06 9.47 13.25
C ASN A 8 -4.20 10.17 11.88
N LEU A 9 -3.10 10.36 11.13
CA LEU A 9 -3.09 11.17 9.92
C LEU A 9 -4.14 10.69 8.90
N VAL A 10 -4.21 9.38 8.64
CA VAL A 10 -5.18 8.79 7.70
C VAL A 10 -6.62 9.03 8.14
N LYS A 11 -6.94 8.85 9.44
CA LYS A 11 -8.28 9.13 9.99
C LYS A 11 -8.63 10.61 9.87
N ILE A 12 -7.70 11.50 10.21
CA ILE A 12 -7.89 12.95 10.09
C ILE A 12 -8.18 13.31 8.63
N MET A 13 -7.38 12.80 7.68
CA MET A 13 -7.60 13.02 6.26
C MET A 13 -8.98 12.54 5.81
N HIS A 14 -9.39 11.33 6.23
CA HIS A 14 -10.70 10.80 5.92
C HIS A 14 -11.81 11.72 6.44
N THR A 15 -11.80 12.06 7.73
CA THR A 15 -12.79 12.97 8.34
C THR A 15 -12.82 14.33 7.65
N VAL A 16 -11.65 14.90 7.35
CA VAL A 16 -11.53 16.20 6.67
C VAL A 16 -12.07 16.15 5.24
N SER A 17 -11.87 15.03 4.55
CA SER A 17 -12.39 14.86 3.18
C SER A 17 -13.92 14.83 3.12
N LEU A 18 -14.59 14.42 4.21
CA LEU A 18 -16.05 14.38 4.31
C LEU A 18 -16.68 15.75 4.62
N HIS A 19 -15.88 16.73 5.07
CA HIS A 19 -16.37 18.03 5.54
C HIS A 19 -15.68 19.19 4.82
N ALA A 20 -16.36 19.76 3.82
CA ALA A 20 -15.85 20.90 3.03
C ALA A 20 -15.49 22.15 3.87
N SER A 21 -16.04 22.28 5.08
CA SER A 21 -15.74 23.36 6.02
C SER A 21 -14.31 23.29 6.60
N PHE A 22 -13.65 22.13 6.58
CA PHE A 22 -12.30 21.94 7.14
C PHE A 22 -11.17 22.26 6.17
N LYS A 23 -11.35 23.29 5.33
CA LYS A 23 -10.39 23.67 4.27
C LYS A 23 -8.95 23.85 4.78
N ARG A 24 -8.74 24.62 5.85
CA ARG A 24 -7.39 24.85 6.41
C ARG A 24 -6.73 23.58 6.93
N LEU A 25 -7.52 22.70 7.55
CA LEU A 25 -7.01 21.43 8.06
C LEU A 25 -6.68 20.47 6.89
N LYS A 26 -7.46 20.53 5.81
CA LYS A 26 -7.17 19.80 4.57
C LYS A 26 -5.85 20.26 3.96
N GLU A 27 -5.67 21.56 3.79
CA GLU A 27 -4.43 22.16 3.27
C GLU A 27 -3.22 21.78 4.14
N TYR A 28 -3.40 21.75 5.46
CA TYR A 28 -2.36 21.29 6.39
C TYR A 28 -2.00 19.81 6.19
N CYS A 29 -3.01 18.93 6.05
CA CYS A 29 -2.77 17.50 5.78
C CYS A 29 -2.12 17.29 4.42
N ASP A 30 -2.61 17.95 3.37
CA ASP A 30 -2.07 17.84 2.01
C ASP A 30 -0.60 18.27 1.96
N LYS A 31 -0.23 19.32 2.71
CA LYS A 31 1.16 19.75 2.86
C LYS A 31 2.04 18.67 3.50
N ILE A 32 1.57 18.04 4.58
CA ILE A 32 2.30 16.95 5.25
C ILE A 32 2.57 15.80 4.28
N ILE A 33 1.57 15.39 3.51
CA ILE A 33 1.69 14.28 2.57
C ILE A 33 2.64 14.62 1.43
N SER A 34 2.60 15.88 0.96
CA SER A 34 3.52 16.36 -0.07
C SER A 34 4.97 16.41 0.41
N GLU A 35 5.21 16.70 1.69
CA GLU A 35 6.55 16.83 2.27
C GLU A 35 7.10 15.48 2.77
N GLU A 36 6.24 14.63 3.34
CA GLU A 36 6.61 13.37 4.00
C GLU A 36 5.62 12.23 3.69
N PRO A 37 5.43 11.83 2.42
CA PRO A 37 4.43 10.82 2.04
C PRO A 37 4.67 9.44 2.68
N HIS A 38 5.94 9.11 2.97
CA HIS A 38 6.35 7.88 3.64
C HIS A 38 5.71 7.72 5.04
N MET A 39 5.30 8.81 5.68
CA MET A 39 4.67 8.77 7.01
C MET A 39 3.34 8.02 7.00
N ILE A 40 2.60 8.06 5.89
CA ILE A 40 1.33 7.35 5.77
C ILE A 40 1.53 5.84 5.92
N PHE A 41 2.55 5.27 5.26
CA PHE A 41 2.86 3.84 5.31
C PHE A 41 3.23 3.34 6.72
N LYS A 42 3.69 4.24 7.59
CA LYS A 42 4.07 3.93 8.98
C LYS A 42 2.88 3.96 9.96
N THR A 43 1.70 4.40 9.52
CA THR A 43 0.50 4.46 10.37
C THR A 43 -0.24 3.13 10.39
N GLY A 44 -0.80 2.75 11.55
CA GLY A 44 -1.68 1.57 11.62
C GLY A 44 -2.95 1.71 10.77
N ASP A 45 -3.38 2.95 10.54
CA ASP A 45 -4.57 3.28 9.76
C ASP A 45 -4.34 3.19 8.24
N PHE A 46 -3.10 3.07 7.78
CA PHE A 46 -2.75 2.84 6.37
C PHE A 46 -3.57 1.71 5.74
N LEU A 47 -3.75 0.62 6.50
CA LEU A 47 -4.42 -0.59 6.04
C LEU A 47 -5.91 -0.37 5.71
N SER A 48 -6.49 0.75 6.15
CA SER A 48 -7.88 1.16 5.86
C SER A 48 -8.01 2.15 4.69
N LEU A 49 -6.91 2.52 4.02
CA LEU A 49 -6.98 3.41 2.87
C LEU A 49 -7.80 2.79 1.73
N GLU A 50 -8.60 3.62 1.07
CA GLU A 50 -9.21 3.25 -0.21
C GLU A 50 -8.11 3.05 -1.27
N GLU A 51 -8.33 2.10 -2.20
CA GLU A 51 -7.37 1.79 -3.28
C GLU A 51 -6.98 3.04 -4.08
N SER A 52 -7.95 3.90 -4.39
CA SER A 52 -7.73 5.14 -5.16
C SER A 52 -6.73 6.08 -4.47
N ARG A 53 -6.73 6.11 -3.13
CA ARG A 53 -5.81 6.91 -2.32
C ARG A 53 -4.43 6.27 -2.29
N LEU A 54 -4.36 4.95 -2.11
CA LEU A 54 -3.11 4.21 -2.19
C LEU A 54 -2.44 4.41 -3.55
N VAL A 55 -3.18 4.26 -4.65
CA VAL A 55 -2.70 4.52 -6.02
C VAL A 55 -2.18 5.94 -6.18
N SER A 56 -2.87 6.93 -5.60
CA SER A 56 -2.42 8.32 -5.65
C SER A 56 -1.11 8.54 -4.88
N LEU A 57 -0.91 7.85 -3.76
CA LEU A 57 0.32 7.89 -2.98
C LEU A 57 1.48 7.24 -3.74
N LEU A 58 1.27 6.07 -4.35
CA LEU A 58 2.29 5.34 -5.10
C LEU A 58 2.76 6.07 -6.36
N LYS A 59 1.94 6.98 -6.90
CA LYS A 59 2.34 7.85 -8.04
C LYS A 59 3.26 9.00 -7.63
N LEU A 60 3.48 9.24 -6.33
CA LEU A 60 4.39 10.27 -5.88
C LEU A 60 5.84 9.87 -6.20
N GLU A 61 6.58 10.74 -6.87
CA GLU A 61 7.95 10.41 -7.30
C GLU A 61 8.93 10.26 -6.11
N ASN A 62 8.69 11.02 -5.03
CA ASN A 62 9.63 11.20 -3.93
C ASN A 62 9.11 10.60 -2.60
N ILE A 63 8.67 9.35 -2.61
CA ILE A 63 8.45 8.62 -1.36
C ILE A 63 9.83 8.29 -0.79
N ALA A 64 10.26 9.01 0.24
CA ALA A 64 11.53 8.77 0.94
C ALA A 64 11.45 7.48 1.78
N MET A 65 11.35 6.34 1.10
CA MET A 65 11.16 4.99 1.63
C MET A 65 11.69 3.99 0.60
N ASP A 66 12.33 2.91 1.06
CA ASP A 66 12.86 1.91 0.14
C ASP A 66 11.70 1.18 -0.57
N GLU A 67 11.88 0.90 -1.86
CA GLU A 67 10.83 0.34 -2.70
C GLU A 67 10.33 -1.02 -2.16
N ILE A 68 11.21 -1.79 -1.52
CA ILE A 68 10.85 -3.05 -0.88
C ILE A 68 9.93 -2.86 0.34
N GLU A 69 10.08 -1.78 1.10
CA GLU A 69 9.19 -1.48 2.23
C GLU A 69 7.81 -1.01 1.73
N ILE A 70 7.79 -0.30 0.60
CA ILE A 70 6.56 0.08 -0.09
C ILE A 70 5.82 -1.18 -0.56
N TRP A 71 6.54 -2.10 -1.22
CA TRP A 71 6.00 -3.39 -1.63
C TRP A 71 5.40 -4.16 -0.46
N ASP A 72 6.15 -4.33 0.64
CA ASP A 72 5.69 -5.04 1.84
C ASP A 72 4.41 -4.41 2.42
N SER A 73 4.31 -3.08 2.37
CA SER A 73 3.13 -2.34 2.82
C SER A 73 1.92 -2.62 1.93
N ILE A 74 2.10 -2.59 0.60
CA ILE A 74 1.02 -2.87 -0.37
C ILE A 74 0.52 -4.30 -0.23
N ILE A 75 1.41 -5.29 -0.05
CA ILE A 75 0.98 -6.68 0.16
C ILE A 75 0.15 -6.80 1.44
N LYS A 76 0.59 -6.20 2.55
CA LYS A 76 -0.20 -6.19 3.79
C LYS A 76 -1.57 -5.53 3.60
N TRP A 77 -1.62 -4.40 2.90
CA TRP A 77 -2.86 -3.72 2.56
C TRP A 77 -3.77 -4.61 1.71
N GLY A 78 -3.22 -5.25 0.66
CA GLY A 78 -3.95 -6.15 -0.21
C GLY A 78 -4.56 -7.33 0.53
N ILE A 79 -3.78 -7.99 1.39
CA ILE A 79 -4.27 -9.15 2.19
C ILE A 79 -5.46 -8.78 3.06
N ILE A 80 -5.43 -7.61 3.69
CA ILE A 80 -6.52 -7.14 4.57
C ILE A 80 -7.76 -6.75 3.76
N ASN A 81 -7.56 -6.19 2.56
CA ASN A 81 -8.64 -5.67 1.72
C ASN A 81 -9.15 -6.67 0.67
N THR A 82 -8.53 -7.84 0.55
CA THR A 82 -9.08 -8.99 -0.17
C THR A 82 -9.93 -9.82 0.79
N SER A 83 -11.26 -9.77 0.62
CA SER A 83 -12.27 -10.34 1.52
C SER A 83 -12.07 -11.82 1.88
N THR A 84 -11.39 -12.61 1.04
CA THR A 84 -11.14 -14.05 1.25
C THR A 84 -9.87 -14.36 2.03
N LEU A 85 -8.98 -13.39 2.25
CA LEU A 85 -7.59 -13.65 2.68
C LEU A 85 -7.26 -13.28 4.12
N GLY A 86 -7.95 -12.28 4.69
CA GLY A 86 -7.56 -11.64 5.96
C GLY A 86 -7.46 -12.55 7.21
N GLN A 87 -7.83 -13.84 7.12
CA GLN A 87 -7.77 -14.80 8.23
C GLN A 87 -6.96 -16.07 7.92
N GLN A 88 -6.47 -16.25 6.69
CA GLN A 88 -5.80 -17.48 6.27
C GLN A 88 -4.28 -17.29 6.19
N HIS A 89 -3.53 -18.21 6.81
CA HIS A 89 -2.08 -18.26 6.65
C HIS A 89 -1.70 -18.51 5.18
N ILE A 90 -0.68 -17.82 4.68
CA ILE A 90 -0.27 -17.85 3.26
C ILE A 90 0.03 -19.26 2.74
N SER A 91 0.54 -20.15 3.61
CA SER A 91 0.80 -21.57 3.27
C SER A 91 -0.45 -22.37 2.89
N LYS A 92 -1.65 -21.86 3.15
CA LYS A 92 -2.94 -22.49 2.79
C LYS A 92 -3.57 -21.86 1.56
N TRP A 93 -2.91 -20.89 0.93
CA TRP A 93 -3.52 -20.19 -0.19
C TRP A 93 -3.59 -21.05 -1.44
N THR A 94 -4.76 -21.02 -2.08
CA THR A 94 -4.99 -21.63 -3.38
C THR A 94 -4.65 -20.64 -4.49
N LEU A 95 -4.62 -21.10 -5.74
CA LEU A 95 -4.48 -20.21 -6.90
C LEU A 95 -5.54 -19.10 -6.90
N GLN A 96 -6.78 -19.42 -6.55
CA GLN A 96 -7.87 -18.44 -6.48
C GLN A 96 -7.61 -17.34 -5.43
N ASN A 97 -6.94 -17.68 -4.33
CA ASN A 97 -6.55 -16.71 -3.32
C ASN A 97 -5.51 -15.71 -3.88
N PHE A 98 -4.51 -16.22 -4.61
CA PHE A 98 -3.51 -15.37 -5.26
C PHE A 98 -4.13 -14.49 -6.36
N THR A 99 -4.99 -15.05 -7.21
CA THR A 99 -5.72 -14.28 -8.24
C THR A 99 -6.62 -13.20 -7.62
N ALA A 100 -7.24 -13.48 -6.48
CA ALA A 100 -8.05 -12.48 -5.77
C ALA A 100 -7.18 -11.33 -5.24
N LEU A 101 -6.01 -11.65 -4.67
CA LEU A 101 -5.05 -10.63 -4.22
C LEU A 101 -4.53 -9.79 -5.39
N GLU A 102 -4.12 -10.44 -6.47
CA GLU A 102 -3.66 -9.78 -7.69
C GLU A 102 -4.71 -8.80 -8.23
N LYS A 103 -5.98 -9.22 -8.26
CA LYS A 103 -7.10 -8.36 -8.66
C LYS A 103 -7.28 -7.15 -7.73
N THR A 104 -7.14 -7.34 -6.40
CA THR A 104 -7.17 -6.24 -5.42
C THR A 104 -6.01 -5.26 -5.62
N LEU A 105 -4.84 -5.76 -6.04
CA LEU A 105 -3.62 -4.97 -6.20
C LEU A 105 -3.35 -4.51 -7.63
N HIS A 106 -4.28 -4.78 -8.56
CA HIS A 106 -4.06 -4.64 -10.00
C HIS A 106 -3.58 -3.24 -10.41
N HIS A 107 -4.08 -2.18 -9.77
CA HIS A 107 -3.65 -0.81 -10.07
C HIS A 107 -2.40 -0.36 -9.27
N CYS A 108 -2.03 -1.09 -8.21
CA CYS A 108 -0.88 -0.79 -7.37
C CYS A 108 0.40 -1.46 -7.90
N ILE A 109 0.32 -2.71 -8.35
CA ILE A 109 1.45 -3.52 -8.85
C ILE A 109 2.26 -2.80 -9.95
N PRO A 110 1.64 -2.13 -10.95
CA PRO A 110 2.38 -1.45 -12.01
C PRO A 110 3.11 -0.17 -11.56
N LEU A 111 2.81 0.33 -10.36
CA LEU A 111 3.41 1.56 -9.83
C LEU A 111 4.71 1.29 -9.05
N ILE A 112 5.04 0.01 -8.85
CA ILE A 112 6.24 -0.41 -8.12
C ILE A 112 7.45 -0.39 -9.03
N ARG A 113 8.53 0.23 -8.54
CA ARG A 113 9.82 0.35 -9.24
C ARG A 113 10.68 -0.87 -8.96
N TYR A 114 10.35 -2.01 -9.58
CA TYR A 114 11.11 -3.26 -9.37
C TYR A 114 12.62 -3.14 -9.62
N SER A 115 13.06 -2.15 -10.42
CA SER A 115 14.49 -1.82 -10.62
C SER A 115 15.21 -1.36 -9.35
N ASP A 116 14.46 -0.82 -8.39
CA ASP A 116 14.97 -0.22 -7.15
C ASP A 116 14.90 -1.23 -5.98
N ILE A 117 14.42 -2.45 -6.24
CA ILE A 117 14.42 -3.58 -5.30
C ILE A 117 15.67 -4.41 -5.56
N SER A 118 16.42 -4.73 -4.49
CA SER A 118 17.61 -5.58 -4.60
C SER A 118 17.24 -6.99 -5.08
N SER A 119 18.15 -7.68 -5.76
CA SER A 119 17.93 -9.07 -6.17
C SER A 119 17.66 -9.98 -4.96
N ASP A 120 18.38 -9.76 -3.87
CA ASP A 120 18.27 -10.58 -2.65
C ASP A 120 16.89 -10.41 -2.02
N ASP A 121 16.41 -9.16 -1.87
CA ASP A 121 15.06 -8.87 -1.38
C ASP A 121 13.98 -9.44 -2.31
N PHE A 122 14.21 -9.38 -3.62
CA PHE A 122 13.32 -10.00 -4.60
C PHE A 122 13.22 -11.51 -4.37
N PHE A 123 14.34 -12.21 -4.22
CA PHE A 123 14.32 -13.65 -4.00
C PHE A 123 13.77 -14.04 -2.62
N GLU A 124 13.96 -13.26 -1.57
CA GLU A 124 13.46 -13.61 -0.24
C GLU A 124 11.97 -13.28 -0.06
N LYS A 125 11.52 -12.12 -0.55
CA LYS A 125 10.16 -11.61 -0.27
C LYS A 125 9.21 -11.74 -1.45
N LEU A 126 9.72 -11.70 -2.67
CA LEU A 126 8.91 -11.71 -3.88
C LEU A 126 8.77 -13.11 -4.46
N HIS A 127 9.71 -14.02 -4.19
CA HIS A 127 9.76 -15.32 -4.84
C HIS A 127 8.45 -16.13 -4.75
N ASP A 128 7.83 -16.23 -3.58
CA ASP A 128 6.60 -17.04 -3.45
C ASP A 128 5.39 -16.41 -4.14
N LEU A 129 5.27 -15.08 -4.14
CA LEU A 129 4.21 -14.35 -4.87
C LEU A 129 4.47 -14.36 -6.39
N PHE A 130 5.70 -14.14 -6.81
CA PHE A 130 6.11 -14.10 -8.23
C PHE A 130 6.16 -15.47 -8.88
N LYS A 131 6.45 -16.55 -8.13
CA LYS A 131 6.36 -17.91 -8.66
C LYS A 131 4.96 -18.20 -9.20
N PHE A 132 3.90 -17.64 -8.59
CA PHE A 132 2.54 -17.73 -9.14
C PHE A 132 2.29 -16.76 -10.29
N TYR A 133 2.77 -15.51 -10.21
CA TYR A 133 2.66 -14.53 -11.30
C TYR A 133 3.30 -15.01 -12.62
N LEU A 134 4.45 -15.69 -12.53
CA LEU A 134 5.15 -16.26 -13.68
C LEU A 134 4.52 -17.56 -14.22
N LEU A 135 3.72 -18.27 -13.42
CA LEU A 135 3.01 -19.47 -13.88
C LEU A 135 1.77 -19.13 -14.73
N ASP A 136 1.20 -17.93 -14.58
CA ASP A 136 0.06 -17.47 -15.38
C ASP A 136 0.49 -16.80 -16.72
N GLN A 137 1.80 -16.54 -16.88
CA GLN A 137 2.41 -15.94 -18.10
C GLN A 137 3.18 -16.98 -18.94
N ALA A 138 3.17 -18.26 -18.58
CA ALA A 138 3.79 -19.32 -19.38
C ALA A 138 2.92 -19.62 -20.62
N PRO A 139 3.49 -19.65 -21.84
CA PRO A 139 2.76 -19.87 -23.08
C PRO A 139 2.12 -21.26 -23.18
#